data_AF-A0A4V1S2H7-F1
#
_entry.id   AF-A0A4V1S2H7-F1
#
_cell.length_a   1.000
_cell.length_b   1.000
_cell.length_c   1.000
_cell.angle_alpha   90.00
_cell.angle_beta   90.00
_cell.angle_gamma   90.00
#
_symmetry.space_group_name_H-M   'P 1'
#
loop_
_entity.id
_entity.type
_entity.pdbx_description
1 polymer ?
#
loop_
_entity_poly.entity_id
_entity_poly.type
_entity_poly.pdbx_seq_one_letter_code
_entity_poly.pdbx_strand_id
1 'polypeptide(L)'
;MWWLFRALFSSIFLLCIVLSIPVAFDVGGRDSGLAYSLALFLFYFTYSSLELLTPEKSRSRYFLSGFLRLSQWIIIPALLIWALGQFAVDADNTNWVERTVGGLFNSKNTSWREWMFGKDGLVETITLGGWDNVLRYSGPVFQLLEGFCTLLVIQAAGQLTRWLVNRGRSDTWLIVLLVLSSSIMASAVYFLWRVAQFPQIGNLDATLIGIAMTTAVFLCAFGIGSGRGNPIESSLLFAYIVLCIYQIFTDYLPSENADHTQDHDGSESDIPPLPPVIMASYSTFLHMLGSLPSAVHSSLALLYAAFQTITPSVIISLTYRSLVFYCATRIIPSIRESGARAMMQEPDWEDSETAGKFLGFLSWFSPSILIAVYTSLLLQHFSTSDGPDGWTLRGGDVEGSNWQWANIGLTMVLYGVELYLGSDEHDHWKVD
;
A
#
# COMPACT_ATOMS: atom_id res chain seq x y z
N MET A 1 -10.62 28.28 0.10
CA MET A 1 -9.88 28.11 -1.17
C MET A 1 -8.44 27.61 -0.99
N TRP A 2 -7.64 28.18 -0.08
CA TRP A 2 -6.27 27.69 0.19
C TRP A 2 -6.17 26.24 0.70
N TRP A 3 -7.17 25.76 1.44
CA TRP A 3 -7.24 24.37 1.89
C TRP A 3 -7.40 23.39 0.72
N LEU A 4 -8.27 23.70 -0.24
CA LEU A 4 -8.46 22.89 -1.45
C LEU A 4 -7.19 22.85 -2.29
N PHE A 5 -6.52 23.98 -2.49
CA PHE A 5 -5.28 24.03 -3.25
C PHE A 5 -4.16 23.22 -2.57
N ARG A 6 -4.03 23.32 -1.25
CA ARG A 6 -3.09 22.50 -0.47
C ARG A 6 -3.41 21.01 -0.54
N ALA A 7 -4.68 20.64 -0.41
CA ALA A 7 -5.13 19.26 -0.51
C ALA A 7 -4.84 18.68 -1.90
N LEU A 8 -5.17 19.44 -2.96
CA LEU A 8 -4.95 19.04 -4.35
C LEU A 8 -3.46 18.90 -4.65
N PHE A 9 -2.63 19.87 -4.26
CA PHE A 9 -1.18 19.80 -4.47
C PHE A 9 -0.52 18.67 -3.67
N SER A 10 -0.98 18.44 -2.44
CA SER A 10 -0.54 17.30 -1.63
C SER A 10 -0.96 15.96 -2.23
N SER A 11 -2.16 15.89 -2.82
CA SER A 11 -2.65 14.69 -3.50
C SER A 11 -1.84 14.39 -4.75
N ILE A 12 -1.55 15.41 -5.56
CA ILE A 12 -0.70 15.28 -6.76
C ILE A 12 0.71 14.84 -6.37
N PHE A 13 1.27 15.42 -5.30
CA PHE A 13 2.59 15.04 -4.81
C PHE A 13 2.66 13.58 -4.35
N LEU A 14 1.66 13.14 -3.59
CA LEU A 14 1.57 11.75 -3.11
C LEU A 14 1.41 10.80 -4.30
N LEU A 15 0.52 11.13 -5.24
CA LEU A 15 0.32 10.36 -6.47
C LEU A 15 1.60 10.29 -7.32
N CYS A 16 2.38 11.38 -7.38
CA CYS A 16 3.67 11.42 -8.07
C CYS A 16 4.69 10.45 -7.45
N ILE A 17 4.82 10.45 -6.11
CA ILE A 17 5.71 9.49 -5.40
C ILE A 17 5.25 8.06 -5.59
N VAL A 18 3.94 7.81 -5.50
CA VAL A 18 3.37 6.46 -5.64
C VAL A 18 3.50 5.95 -7.07
N LEU A 19 3.46 6.81 -8.09
CA LEU A 19 3.63 6.37 -9.48
C LEU A 19 5.09 6.34 -9.94
N SER A 20 5.99 7.13 -9.33
CA SER A 20 7.38 7.21 -9.80
C SER A 20 8.16 5.92 -9.59
N ILE A 21 7.88 5.18 -8.52
CA ILE A 21 8.55 3.92 -8.22
C ILE A 21 8.15 2.83 -9.23
N PRO A 22 6.86 2.53 -9.50
CA PRO A 22 6.47 1.59 -10.56
C PRO A 22 7.01 1.96 -11.93
N VAL A 23 6.99 3.24 -12.28
CA VAL A 23 7.56 3.71 -13.56
C VAL A 23 9.06 3.42 -13.66
N ALA A 24 9.81 3.54 -12.55
CA ALA A 24 11.23 3.18 -12.53
C ALA A 24 11.47 1.68 -12.75
N PHE A 25 10.60 0.82 -12.20
CA PHE A 25 10.65 -0.62 -12.43
C PHE A 25 10.23 -1.01 -13.85
N ASP A 26 9.19 -0.39 -14.40
CA ASP A 26 8.63 -0.68 -15.73
C ASP A 26 9.56 -0.22 -16.86
N VAL A 27 10.06 1.01 -16.79
CA VAL A 27 10.90 1.60 -17.85
C VAL A 27 12.38 1.23 -17.68
N GLY A 28 12.86 1.09 -16.44
CA GLY A 28 14.27 0.91 -16.13
C GLY A 28 14.67 -0.51 -15.71
N GLY A 29 13.71 -1.43 -15.61
CA GLY A 29 13.92 -2.78 -15.10
C GLY A 29 14.21 -2.82 -13.59
N ARG A 30 14.48 -4.04 -13.10
CA ARG A 30 14.66 -4.34 -11.67
C ARG A 30 15.75 -3.48 -11.01
N ASP A 31 16.91 -3.35 -11.64
CA ASP A 31 18.07 -2.70 -11.04
C ASP A 31 17.86 -1.18 -10.94
N SER A 32 17.21 -0.56 -11.93
CA SER A 32 16.84 0.86 -11.89
C SER A 32 15.81 1.15 -10.79
N GLY A 33 14.79 0.29 -10.67
CA GLY A 33 13.78 0.41 -9.62
C GLY A 33 14.35 0.23 -8.20
N LEU A 34 15.26 -0.75 -8.01
CA LEU A 34 15.98 -0.95 -6.76
C LEU A 34 16.89 0.23 -6.42
N ALA A 35 17.65 0.74 -7.39
CA ALA A 35 18.50 1.92 -7.20
C ALA A 35 17.69 3.16 -6.84
N TYR A 36 16.57 3.39 -7.53
CA TYR A 36 15.68 4.52 -7.28
C TYR A 36 15.04 4.45 -5.89
N SER A 37 14.49 3.29 -5.51
CA SER A 37 13.88 3.08 -4.20
C SER A 37 14.89 3.21 -3.05
N LEU A 38 16.11 2.70 -3.22
CA LEU A 38 17.21 2.87 -2.26
C LEU A 38 17.58 4.36 -2.13
N ALA A 39 17.73 5.08 -3.24
CA ALA A 39 18.07 6.50 -3.22
C ALA A 39 16.98 7.33 -2.52
N LEU A 40 15.69 7.03 -2.76
CA LEU A 40 14.59 7.64 -2.04
C LEU A 40 14.63 7.28 -0.55
N PHE A 41 14.84 6.01 -0.20
CA PHE A 41 14.96 5.57 1.18
C PHE A 41 16.06 6.35 1.93
N LEU A 42 17.26 6.48 1.34
CA LEU A 42 18.35 7.25 1.92
C LEU A 42 18.05 8.75 2.00
N PHE A 43 17.38 9.32 0.99
CA PHE A 43 16.97 10.72 1.02
C PHE A 43 15.99 11.00 2.17
N TYR A 44 14.97 10.16 2.36
CA TYR A 44 14.03 10.33 3.47
C TYR A 44 14.64 9.96 4.83
N PHE A 45 15.56 9.00 4.88
CA PHE A 45 16.29 8.66 6.09
C PHE A 45 17.19 9.82 6.55
N THR A 46 17.92 10.44 5.61
CA THR A 46 18.74 11.63 5.89
C THR A 46 17.87 12.84 6.24
N TYR A 47 16.73 13.02 5.58
CA TYR A 47 15.74 14.04 5.93
C TYR A 47 15.29 13.89 7.40
N SER A 48 14.84 12.70 7.79
CA SER A 48 14.39 12.42 9.16
C SER A 48 15.52 12.56 10.18
N SER A 49 16.74 12.14 9.83
CA SER A 49 17.91 12.28 10.70
C SER A 49 18.31 13.73 10.91
N LEU A 50 18.26 14.57 9.86
CA LEU A 50 18.52 16.00 9.96
C LEU A 50 17.47 16.72 10.80
N GLU A 51 16.22 16.28 10.71
CA GLU A 51 15.14 16.80 11.55
C GLU A 51 15.32 16.41 13.03
N LEU A 52 15.82 15.20 13.32
CA LEU A 52 16.19 14.74 14.66
C LEU A 52 17.35 15.52 15.27
N LEU A 53 18.39 15.79 14.48
CA LEU A 53 19.58 16.50 14.96
C LEU A 53 19.34 18.00 15.18
N THR A 54 18.28 18.58 14.60
CA THR A 54 18.02 20.03 14.67
C THR A 54 17.04 20.38 15.80
N PRO A 55 17.42 21.26 16.76
CA PRO A 55 16.59 21.57 17.92
C PRO A 55 15.26 22.26 17.57
N GLU A 56 14.18 21.88 18.28
CA GLU A 56 12.78 22.20 17.97
C GLU A 56 12.45 23.71 17.92
N LYS A 57 13.19 24.54 18.67
CA LYS A 57 12.92 26.00 18.77
C LYS A 57 13.78 26.87 17.84
N SER A 58 14.64 26.26 17.02
CA SER A 58 15.59 27.03 16.20
C SER A 58 14.95 27.50 14.88
N ARG A 59 15.23 28.75 14.49
CA ARG A 59 14.86 29.27 13.14
C ARG A 59 15.47 28.44 12.01
N SER A 60 16.60 27.77 12.28
CA SER A 60 17.26 26.87 11.34
C SER A 60 16.42 25.62 11.04
N ARG A 61 15.65 25.06 11.97
CA ARG A 61 14.74 23.94 11.65
C ARG A 61 13.63 24.37 10.70
N TYR A 62 13.02 25.53 10.92
CA TYR A 62 11.98 26.05 10.03
C TYR A 62 12.53 26.31 8.62
N PHE A 63 13.72 26.91 8.53
CA PHE A 63 14.38 27.14 7.24
C PHE A 63 14.80 25.82 6.56
N LEU A 64 15.43 24.90 7.29
CA LEU A 64 15.91 23.62 6.77
C LEU A 64 14.75 22.71 6.35
N SER A 65 13.70 22.60 7.17
CA SER A 65 12.50 21.82 6.82
C SER A 65 11.72 22.43 5.65
N GLY A 66 11.64 23.77 5.58
CA GLY A 66 11.05 24.48 4.45
C GLY A 66 11.85 24.28 3.16
N PHE A 67 13.18 24.39 3.23
CA PHE A 67 14.08 24.15 2.11
C PHE A 67 14.01 22.70 1.62
N LEU A 68 14.11 21.73 2.53
CA LEU A 68 14.04 20.32 2.20
C LEU A 68 12.66 19.92 1.64
N ARG A 69 11.56 20.49 2.15
CA ARG A 69 10.21 20.28 1.60
C ARG A 69 10.06 20.83 0.18
N LEU A 70 10.68 21.97 -0.12
CA LEU A 70 10.71 22.50 -1.48
C LEU A 70 11.61 21.65 -2.39
N SER A 71 12.74 21.19 -1.84
CA SER A 71 13.72 20.37 -2.55
C SER A 71 13.17 19.01 -2.99
N GLN A 72 12.20 18.44 -2.27
CA GLN A 72 11.50 17.20 -2.65
C GLN A 72 10.96 17.24 -4.10
N TRP A 73 10.41 18.38 -4.52
CA TRP A 73 9.87 18.54 -5.88
C TRP A 73 10.92 18.42 -6.98
N ILE A 74 12.19 18.68 -6.67
CA ILE A 74 13.31 18.62 -7.61
C ILE A 74 14.06 17.30 -7.47
N ILE A 75 14.28 16.84 -6.24
CA ILE A 75 15.06 15.64 -5.95
C ILE A 75 14.34 14.39 -6.47
N ILE A 76 13.02 14.28 -6.29
CA ILE A 76 12.27 13.07 -6.69
C ILE A 76 12.38 12.82 -8.22
N PRO A 77 12.12 13.81 -9.10
CA PRO A 77 12.36 13.65 -10.54
C PRO A 77 13.84 13.50 -10.91
N ALA A 78 14.74 14.21 -10.24
CA ALA A 78 16.18 14.12 -10.54
C ALA A 78 16.75 12.72 -10.24
N LEU A 79 16.34 12.11 -9.12
CA LEU A 79 16.71 10.75 -8.76
C LEU A 79 16.13 9.73 -9.75
N LEU A 80 14.91 9.96 -10.25
CA LEU A 80 14.30 9.09 -11.26
C LEU A 80 15.07 9.15 -12.57
N ILE A 81 15.41 10.35 -13.06
CA ILE A 81 16.22 10.54 -14.27
C ILE A 81 17.60 9.93 -14.10
N TRP A 82 18.22 10.08 -12.91
CA TRP A 82 19.51 9.45 -12.61
C TRP A 82 19.43 7.93 -12.65
N ALA A 83 18.43 7.33 -12.00
CA ALA A 83 18.25 5.88 -11.96
C ALA A 83 17.97 5.31 -13.35
N LEU A 84 17.12 5.96 -14.14
CA LEU A 84 16.86 5.55 -15.53
C LEU A 84 18.10 5.74 -16.41
N GLY A 85 18.80 6.87 -16.29
CA GLY A 85 19.99 7.16 -17.10
C GLY A 85 21.17 6.21 -16.85
N GLN A 86 21.32 5.70 -15.61
CA GLN A 86 22.40 4.78 -15.28
C GLN A 86 22.07 3.32 -15.55
N PHE A 87 20.84 2.89 -15.24
CA PHE A 87 20.48 1.46 -15.20
C PHE A 87 19.55 1.03 -16.34
N ALA A 88 18.74 1.92 -16.92
CA ALA A 88 17.84 1.54 -18.02
C ALA A 88 18.57 1.32 -19.35
N VAL A 89 19.71 2.02 -19.55
CA VAL A 89 20.51 1.92 -20.78
C VAL A 89 21.26 0.58 -20.86
N ASP A 90 21.52 -0.06 -19.71
CA ASP A 90 22.22 -1.35 -19.61
C ASP A 90 21.25 -2.51 -19.29
N ALA A 91 19.94 -2.32 -19.47
CA ALA A 91 18.89 -3.30 -19.17
C ALA A 91 18.86 -4.48 -20.17
N ASP A 92 19.85 -4.57 -21.07
CA ASP A 92 19.98 -5.68 -22.01
C ASP A 92 20.49 -6.94 -21.28
N ASN A 93 19.53 -7.67 -20.71
CA ASN A 93 19.51 -9.12 -20.53
C ASN A 93 20.43 -9.80 -19.48
N THR A 94 21.02 -9.11 -18.50
CA THR A 94 21.78 -9.78 -17.42
C THR A 94 21.45 -9.26 -16.03
N ASN A 95 21.07 -10.18 -15.13
CA ASN A 95 20.76 -9.91 -13.72
C ASN A 95 22.00 -9.35 -13.01
N TRP A 96 21.87 -8.43 -12.05
CA TRP A 96 23.00 -7.87 -11.30
C TRP A 96 23.92 -8.96 -10.74
N VAL A 97 23.37 -10.10 -10.33
CA VAL A 97 24.13 -11.28 -9.86
C VAL A 97 25.06 -11.81 -10.95
N GLU A 98 24.57 -11.96 -12.17
CA GLU A 98 25.35 -12.46 -13.31
C GLU A 98 26.42 -11.45 -13.74
N ARG A 99 26.12 -10.16 -13.66
CA ARG A 99 27.08 -9.07 -13.90
C ARG A 99 28.19 -9.06 -12.86
N THR A 100 27.87 -9.23 -11.58
CA THR A 100 28.86 -9.31 -10.50
C THR A 100 29.76 -10.53 -10.65
N VAL A 101 29.17 -11.70 -10.93
CA VAL A 101 29.93 -12.96 -11.08
C VAL A 101 30.81 -12.89 -12.33
N GLY A 102 30.28 -12.44 -13.47
CA GLY A 102 31.04 -12.21 -14.70
C GLY A 102 32.15 -11.16 -14.54
N GLY A 103 31.86 -10.07 -13.82
CA GLY A 103 32.82 -9.01 -13.51
C GLY A 103 33.96 -9.49 -12.62
N LEU A 104 33.69 -10.27 -11.57
CA LEU A 104 34.70 -10.88 -10.71
C LEU A 104 35.62 -11.84 -11.47
N PHE A 105 35.08 -12.61 -12.41
CA PHE A 105 35.88 -13.54 -13.23
C PHE A 105 36.68 -12.86 -14.35
N ASN A 106 36.21 -11.73 -14.90
CA ASN A 106 36.92 -10.97 -15.95
C ASN A 106 37.82 -9.83 -15.43
N SER A 107 37.86 -9.56 -14.12
CA SER A 107 38.57 -8.44 -13.46
C SER A 107 40.11 -8.53 -13.43
N LYS A 108 40.75 -9.12 -14.45
CA LYS A 108 42.22 -9.30 -14.43
C LYS A 108 43.02 -8.03 -14.80
N ASN A 109 42.38 -6.90 -15.11
CA ASN A 109 43.10 -5.72 -15.62
C ASN A 109 42.54 -4.31 -15.28
N THR A 110 41.70 -4.14 -14.26
CA THR A 110 41.13 -2.82 -13.86
C THR A 110 41.73 -2.28 -12.55
N SER A 111 41.80 -0.95 -12.41
CA SER A 111 42.39 -0.32 -11.23
C SER A 111 41.52 -0.54 -9.98
N TRP A 112 42.13 -0.61 -8.80
CA TRP A 112 41.44 -0.80 -7.50
C TRP A 112 40.28 0.18 -7.27
N ARG A 113 40.35 1.40 -7.82
CA ARG A 113 39.28 2.40 -7.70
C ARG A 113 38.10 2.10 -8.62
N GLU A 114 38.35 1.58 -9.81
CA GLU A 114 37.28 1.17 -10.73
C GLU A 114 36.62 -0.13 -10.27
N TRP A 115 37.37 -1.02 -9.63
CA TRP A 115 36.79 -2.22 -9.04
C TRP A 115 35.90 -1.93 -7.80
N MET A 116 36.29 -0.95 -6.97
CA MET A 116 35.50 -0.56 -5.79
C MET A 116 34.35 0.42 -6.11
N PHE A 117 34.62 1.45 -6.92
CA PHE A 117 33.71 2.59 -7.16
C PHE A 117 33.33 2.79 -8.64
N GLY A 118 33.81 1.93 -9.54
CA GLY A 118 33.42 1.98 -10.94
C GLY A 118 31.99 1.52 -11.16
N LYS A 119 31.50 1.77 -12.38
CA LYS A 119 30.26 1.21 -12.90
C LYS A 119 30.41 -0.33 -12.88
N ASP A 120 29.48 -1.05 -12.25
CA ASP A 120 29.58 -2.49 -11.91
C ASP A 120 30.52 -2.86 -10.74
N GLY A 121 30.90 -1.89 -9.90
CA GLY A 121 31.80 -2.10 -8.77
C GLY A 121 31.16 -2.83 -7.58
N LEU A 122 32.00 -3.24 -6.63
CA LEU A 122 31.55 -3.90 -5.39
C LEU A 122 30.53 -3.07 -4.59
N VAL A 123 30.68 -1.74 -4.56
CA VAL A 123 29.76 -0.88 -3.80
C VAL A 123 28.35 -0.95 -4.37
N GLU A 124 28.21 -0.92 -5.69
CA GLU A 124 26.93 -1.04 -6.38
C GLU A 124 26.28 -2.40 -6.09
N THR A 125 27.06 -3.47 -6.22
CA THR A 125 26.61 -4.85 -5.92
C THR A 125 26.16 -4.99 -4.45
N ILE A 126 26.97 -4.51 -3.50
CA ILE A 126 26.68 -4.65 -2.07
C ILE A 126 25.47 -3.80 -1.67
N THR A 127 25.35 -2.59 -2.24
CA THR A 127 24.23 -1.69 -1.92
C THR A 127 22.92 -2.18 -2.53
N LEU A 128 22.89 -2.58 -3.81
CA LEU A 128 21.70 -3.11 -4.47
C LEU A 128 21.32 -4.50 -3.93
N GLY A 129 22.29 -5.41 -3.81
CA GLY A 129 22.05 -6.75 -3.27
C GLY A 129 21.68 -6.73 -1.78
N GLY A 130 22.29 -5.83 -1.00
CA GLY A 130 21.91 -5.61 0.39
C GLY A 130 20.48 -5.09 0.52
N TRP A 131 20.08 -4.14 -0.33
CA TRP A 131 18.73 -3.59 -0.35
C TRP A 131 17.67 -4.63 -0.77
N ASP A 132 17.93 -5.41 -1.83
CA ASP A 132 17.04 -6.51 -2.25
C ASP A 132 16.85 -7.54 -1.13
N ASN A 133 17.93 -7.97 -0.48
CA ASN A 133 17.86 -8.92 0.63
C ASN A 133 17.07 -8.39 1.82
N VAL A 134 17.26 -7.11 2.18
CA VAL A 134 16.49 -6.46 3.25
C VAL A 134 15.00 -6.42 2.89
N LEU A 135 14.65 -6.07 1.65
CA LEU A 135 13.25 -6.00 1.19
C LEU A 135 12.58 -7.37 1.12
N ARG A 136 13.30 -8.42 0.70
CA ARG A 136 12.79 -9.80 0.68
C ARG A 136 12.58 -10.35 2.09
N TYR A 137 13.55 -10.15 2.99
CA TYR A 137 13.45 -10.63 4.37
C TYR A 137 12.38 -9.90 5.18
N SER A 138 12.17 -8.61 4.91
CA SER A 138 11.12 -7.82 5.58
C SER A 138 9.71 -8.03 5.02
N GLY A 139 9.58 -8.67 3.85
CA GLY A 139 8.30 -8.91 3.19
C GLY A 139 7.23 -9.55 4.09
N PRO A 140 7.51 -10.68 4.76
CA PRO A 140 6.57 -11.30 5.70
C PRO A 140 6.17 -10.41 6.88
N VAL A 141 7.13 -9.64 7.41
CA VAL A 141 6.89 -8.72 8.53
C VAL A 141 5.93 -7.61 8.09
N PHE A 142 6.12 -7.07 6.87
CA PHE A 142 5.20 -6.09 6.31
C PHE A 142 3.81 -6.68 6.06
N GLN A 143 3.71 -7.94 5.64
CA GLN A 143 2.43 -8.62 5.45
C GLN A 143 1.66 -8.77 6.78
N LEU A 144 2.33 -9.11 7.89
CA LEU A 144 1.69 -9.16 9.20
C LEU A 144 1.33 -7.76 9.73
N LEU A 145 2.21 -6.78 9.51
CA LEU A 145 1.98 -5.41 9.94
C LEU A 145 0.81 -4.79 9.20
N GLU A 146 0.55 -5.20 7.95
CA GLU A 146 -0.65 -4.82 7.20
C GLU A 146 -1.93 -5.17 7.97
N GLY A 147 -2.09 -6.42 8.41
CA GLY A 147 -3.27 -6.83 9.17
C GLY A 147 -3.43 -6.07 10.48
N PHE A 148 -2.32 -5.81 11.18
CA PHE A 148 -2.34 -4.98 12.39
C PHE A 148 -2.74 -3.51 12.09
N CYS A 149 -2.14 -2.90 11.08
CA CYS A 149 -2.45 -1.52 10.69
C CYS A 149 -3.90 -1.39 10.19
N THR A 150 -4.41 -2.39 9.48
CA THR A 150 -5.82 -2.40 9.06
C THR A 150 -6.76 -2.46 10.25
N LEU A 151 -6.46 -3.26 11.28
CA LEU A 151 -7.26 -3.25 12.51
C LEU A 151 -7.29 -1.87 13.18
N LEU A 152 -6.14 -1.20 13.30
CA LEU A 152 -6.10 0.17 13.85
C LEU A 152 -6.97 1.15 13.04
N VAL A 153 -6.98 1.02 11.71
CA VAL A 153 -7.82 1.83 10.83
C VAL A 153 -9.30 1.50 11.04
N ILE A 154 -9.65 0.22 11.18
CA ILE A 154 -11.03 -0.23 11.45
C ILE A 154 -11.50 0.30 12.80
N GLN A 155 -10.69 0.21 13.85
CA GLN A 155 -10.97 0.74 15.18
C GLN A 155 -11.17 2.25 15.15
N ALA A 156 -10.27 2.98 14.50
CA ALA A 156 -10.39 4.43 14.34
C ALA A 156 -11.68 4.82 13.58
N ALA A 157 -12.06 4.05 12.55
CA ALA A 157 -13.32 4.24 11.84
C ALA A 157 -14.55 3.95 12.73
N GLY A 158 -14.47 2.93 13.58
CA GLY A 158 -15.50 2.60 14.58
C GLY A 158 -15.69 3.73 15.60
N GLN A 159 -14.59 4.27 16.15
CA GLN A 159 -14.62 5.41 17.07
C GLN A 159 -15.14 6.68 16.41
N LEU A 160 -14.71 6.97 15.17
CA LEU A 160 -15.22 8.08 14.38
C LEU A 160 -16.73 7.97 14.18
N THR A 161 -17.21 6.75 13.92
CA THR A 161 -18.64 6.48 13.74
C THR A 161 -19.43 6.78 15.02
N ARG A 162 -18.96 6.31 16.19
CA ARG A 162 -19.59 6.62 17.49
C ARG A 162 -19.61 8.12 17.76
N TRP A 163 -18.49 8.80 17.51
CA TRP A 163 -18.38 10.24 17.65
C TRP A 163 -19.37 10.98 16.74
N LEU A 164 -19.52 10.55 15.49
CA LEU A 164 -20.38 11.18 14.50
C LEU A 164 -21.86 11.07 14.89
N VAL A 165 -22.27 9.91 15.39
CA VAL A 165 -23.64 9.65 15.88
C VAL A 165 -23.94 10.50 17.12
N ASN A 166 -23.04 10.50 18.11
CA ASN A 166 -23.22 11.23 19.36
C ASN A 166 -23.15 12.75 19.17
N ARG A 167 -22.33 13.23 18.23
CA ARG A 167 -22.22 14.66 17.92
C ARG A 167 -23.40 15.16 17.10
N GLY A 168 -23.91 14.34 16.18
CA GLY A 168 -24.98 14.71 15.26
C GLY A 168 -26.38 14.80 15.89
N ARG A 169 -26.62 14.11 17.04
CA ARG A 169 -27.94 13.97 17.71
C ARG A 169 -29.11 13.60 16.77
N SER A 170 -28.82 13.13 15.56
CA SER A 170 -29.79 12.96 14.49
C SER A 170 -29.78 11.50 14.04
N ASP A 171 -30.96 10.88 14.07
CA ASP A 171 -31.20 9.52 13.60
C ASP A 171 -30.81 9.33 12.12
N THR A 172 -30.70 10.43 11.35
CA THR A 172 -30.20 10.41 9.98
C THR A 172 -28.79 9.85 9.87
N TRP A 173 -27.88 10.17 10.81
CA TRP A 173 -26.52 9.62 10.80
C TRP A 173 -26.53 8.11 11.02
N LEU A 174 -27.38 7.62 11.92
CA LEU A 174 -27.56 6.18 12.14
C LEU A 174 -28.01 5.47 10.87
N ILE A 175 -29.01 6.02 10.17
CA ILE A 175 -29.51 5.44 8.92
C ILE A 175 -28.43 5.43 7.84
N VAL A 176 -27.70 6.55 7.66
CA VAL A 176 -26.60 6.65 6.67
C VAL A 176 -25.51 5.61 6.95
N LEU A 177 -25.11 5.46 8.21
CA LEU A 177 -24.07 4.53 8.63
C LEU A 177 -24.51 3.06 8.48
N LEU A 178 -25.79 2.76 8.72
CA LEU A 178 -26.37 1.44 8.50
C LEU A 178 -26.41 1.08 7.01
N VAL A 179 -26.81 2.02 6.14
CA VAL A 179 -26.83 1.83 4.69
C VAL A 179 -25.41 1.65 4.15
N LEU A 180 -24.45 2.42 4.66
CA LEU A 180 -23.04 2.30 4.30
C LEU A 180 -22.48 0.93 4.71
N SER A 181 -22.72 0.49 5.94
CA SER A 181 -22.31 -0.84 6.41
C SER A 181 -22.93 -1.96 5.58
N SER A 182 -24.22 -1.85 5.25
CA SER A 182 -24.94 -2.84 4.43
C SER A 182 -24.36 -2.91 3.00
N SER A 183 -23.99 -1.76 2.43
CA SER A 183 -23.37 -1.69 1.10
C SER A 183 -21.98 -2.34 1.07
N ILE A 184 -21.17 -2.13 2.12
CA ILE A 184 -19.87 -2.78 2.29
C ILE A 184 -20.05 -4.29 2.40
N MET A 185 -21.01 -4.73 3.22
CA MET A 185 -21.31 -6.16 3.42
C MET A 185 -21.76 -6.82 2.11
N ALA A 186 -22.66 -6.19 1.36
CA ALA A 186 -23.12 -6.71 0.07
C ALA A 186 -21.97 -6.81 -0.96
N SER A 187 -21.08 -5.81 -0.97
CA SER A 187 -19.89 -5.83 -1.83
C SER A 187 -18.94 -6.98 -1.47
N ALA A 188 -18.70 -7.20 -0.18
CA ALA A 188 -17.88 -8.30 0.30
C ALA A 188 -18.47 -9.67 -0.08
N VAL A 189 -19.78 -9.87 0.10
CA VAL A 189 -20.45 -11.11 -0.31
C VAL A 189 -20.37 -11.34 -1.82
N TYR A 190 -20.49 -10.29 -2.64
CA TYR A 190 -20.32 -10.39 -4.08
C TYR A 190 -18.91 -10.87 -4.48
N PHE A 191 -17.86 -10.28 -3.86
CA PHE A 191 -16.49 -10.72 -4.12
C PHE A 191 -16.23 -12.15 -3.64
N LEU A 192 -16.81 -12.56 -2.51
CA LEU A 192 -16.73 -13.94 -2.02
C LEU A 192 -17.37 -14.93 -3.01
N TRP A 193 -18.55 -14.60 -3.54
CA TRP A 193 -19.22 -15.41 -4.55
C TRP A 193 -18.36 -15.56 -5.81
N ARG A 194 -17.69 -14.47 -6.24
CA ARG A 194 -16.76 -14.51 -7.36
C ARG A 194 -15.56 -15.44 -7.09
N VAL A 195 -15.00 -15.40 -5.89
CA VAL A 195 -13.87 -16.29 -5.50
C VAL A 195 -14.30 -17.75 -5.55
N ALA A 196 -15.50 -18.08 -5.10
CA ALA A 196 -16.02 -19.44 -5.09
C ALA A 196 -16.23 -20.06 -6.49
N GLN A 197 -16.20 -19.25 -7.55
CA GLN A 197 -16.36 -19.71 -8.94
C GLN A 197 -15.03 -20.03 -9.64
N PHE A 198 -13.89 -19.79 -9.00
CA PHE A 198 -12.60 -20.11 -9.61
C PHE A 198 -12.38 -21.64 -9.69
N PRO A 199 -12.02 -22.18 -10.87
CA PRO A 199 -11.97 -23.63 -11.11
C PRO A 199 -10.76 -24.36 -10.46
N GLN A 200 -9.89 -23.69 -9.72
CA GLN A 200 -8.61 -24.24 -9.22
C GLN A 200 -8.37 -24.02 -7.71
N ILE A 201 -9.37 -24.25 -6.86
CA ILE A 201 -9.17 -24.16 -5.40
C ILE A 201 -8.69 -25.51 -4.86
N GLY A 202 -7.51 -25.55 -4.24
CA GLY A 202 -7.00 -26.73 -3.55
C GLY A 202 -7.85 -27.11 -2.33
N ASN A 203 -7.84 -28.38 -1.93
CA ASN A 203 -8.65 -28.85 -0.80
C ASN A 203 -8.28 -28.15 0.53
N LEU A 204 -6.99 -27.91 0.79
CA LEU A 204 -6.54 -27.21 2.00
C LEU A 204 -7.02 -25.77 2.00
N ASP A 205 -6.81 -25.06 0.90
CA ASP A 205 -7.24 -23.68 0.72
C ASP A 205 -8.77 -23.53 0.88
N ALA A 206 -9.56 -24.45 0.31
CA ALA A 206 -11.01 -24.47 0.49
C ALA A 206 -11.42 -24.62 1.97
N THR A 207 -10.73 -25.50 2.73
CA THR A 207 -11.00 -25.64 4.17
C THR A 207 -10.61 -24.40 4.96
N LEU A 208 -9.49 -23.75 4.62
CA LEU A 208 -9.03 -22.52 5.28
C LEU A 208 -9.99 -21.34 5.00
N ILE A 209 -10.51 -21.22 3.77
CA ILE A 209 -11.58 -20.25 3.46
C ILE A 209 -12.79 -20.52 4.35
N GLY A 210 -13.25 -21.77 4.45
CA GLY A 210 -14.41 -22.13 5.25
C GLY A 210 -14.23 -21.78 6.73
N ILE A 211 -13.07 -22.10 7.31
CA ILE A 211 -12.71 -21.77 8.70
C ILE A 211 -12.67 -20.25 8.89
N ALA A 212 -11.95 -19.53 8.03
CA ALA A 212 -11.81 -18.08 8.09
C ALA A 212 -13.17 -17.38 8.00
N MET A 213 -14.02 -17.78 7.05
CA MET A 213 -15.35 -17.18 6.85
C MET A 213 -16.30 -17.47 8.01
N THR A 214 -16.31 -18.70 8.53
CA THR A 214 -17.15 -19.05 9.68
C THR A 214 -16.73 -18.26 10.92
N THR A 215 -15.42 -18.12 11.14
CA THR A 215 -14.86 -17.37 12.27
C THR A 215 -15.14 -15.87 12.13
N ALA A 216 -15.01 -15.30 10.92
CA ALA A 216 -15.32 -13.90 10.64
C ALA A 216 -16.80 -13.59 10.92
N VAL A 217 -17.72 -14.41 10.42
CA VAL A 217 -19.16 -14.21 10.67
C VAL A 217 -19.47 -14.30 12.16
N PHE A 218 -18.89 -15.26 12.87
CA PHE A 218 -19.07 -15.40 14.32
C PHE A 218 -18.55 -14.17 15.08
N LEU A 219 -17.34 -13.70 14.78
CA LEU A 219 -16.74 -12.52 15.41
C LEU A 219 -17.55 -11.25 15.12
N CYS A 220 -18.01 -11.04 13.89
CA CYS A 220 -18.85 -9.90 13.53
C CYS A 220 -20.20 -9.94 14.24
N ALA A 221 -20.85 -11.11 14.28
CA ALA A 221 -22.12 -11.29 14.98
C ALA A 221 -21.96 -11.08 16.49
N PHE A 222 -20.89 -11.63 17.08
CA PHE A 222 -20.56 -11.45 18.50
C PHE A 222 -20.20 -10.00 18.83
N GLY A 223 -19.47 -9.30 17.95
CA GLY A 223 -19.11 -7.89 18.12
C GLY A 223 -20.33 -6.97 18.17
N ILE A 224 -21.28 -7.14 17.24
CA ILE A 224 -22.55 -6.41 17.24
C ILE A 224 -23.42 -6.83 18.44
N GLY A 225 -23.54 -8.14 18.69
CA GLY A 225 -24.40 -8.68 19.75
C GLY A 225 -23.95 -8.33 21.17
N SER A 226 -22.64 -8.18 21.39
CA SER A 226 -22.09 -7.78 22.68
C SER A 226 -22.18 -6.28 22.95
N GLY A 227 -22.65 -5.48 21.99
CA GLY A 227 -22.70 -4.01 22.08
C GLY A 227 -21.32 -3.33 22.05
N ARG A 228 -20.23 -4.11 22.02
CA ARG A 228 -18.85 -3.65 22.04
C ARG A 228 -18.35 -3.20 20.68
N GLY A 229 -18.89 -3.74 19.58
CA GLY A 229 -18.56 -3.39 18.20
C GLY A 229 -19.67 -2.59 17.51
N ASN A 230 -19.30 -1.77 16.53
CA ASN A 230 -20.26 -1.06 15.67
C ASN A 230 -20.55 -1.87 14.39
N PRO A 231 -21.77 -1.83 13.83
CA PRO A 231 -22.06 -2.37 12.49
C PRO A 231 -21.02 -2.03 11.41
N ILE A 232 -20.49 -0.80 11.41
CA ILE A 232 -19.46 -0.38 10.45
C ILE A 232 -18.14 -1.12 10.67
N GLU A 233 -17.70 -1.22 11.90
CA GLU A 233 -16.46 -1.92 12.30
C GLU A 233 -16.52 -3.40 11.90
N SER A 234 -17.65 -4.05 12.20
CA SER A 234 -17.92 -5.43 11.79
C SER A 234 -17.96 -5.60 10.26
N SER A 235 -18.57 -4.65 9.54
CA SER A 235 -18.61 -4.71 8.07
C SER A 235 -17.25 -4.48 7.40
N LEU A 236 -16.42 -3.59 7.94
CA LEU A 236 -15.07 -3.35 7.45
C LEU A 236 -14.14 -4.53 7.74
N LEU A 237 -14.25 -5.16 8.92
CA LEU A 237 -13.52 -6.37 9.24
C LEU A 237 -13.89 -7.49 8.27
N PHE A 238 -15.19 -7.75 8.08
CA PHE A 238 -15.64 -8.77 7.14
C PHE A 238 -15.14 -8.50 5.71
N ALA A 239 -15.24 -7.26 5.24
CA ALA A 239 -14.72 -6.87 3.94
C ALA A 239 -13.19 -7.04 3.82
N TYR A 240 -12.44 -6.78 4.89
CA TYR A 240 -11.00 -7.00 4.91
C TYR A 240 -10.66 -8.49 4.80
N ILE A 241 -11.33 -9.37 5.55
CA ILE A 241 -11.09 -10.81 5.46
C ILE A 241 -11.39 -11.31 4.03
N VAL A 242 -12.50 -10.87 3.44
CA VAL A 242 -12.82 -11.19 2.04
C VAL A 242 -11.75 -10.64 1.08
N LEU A 243 -11.24 -9.44 1.31
CA LEU A 243 -10.16 -8.86 0.50
C LEU A 243 -8.87 -9.68 0.61
N CYS A 244 -8.49 -10.16 1.80
CA CYS A 244 -7.33 -11.03 1.96
C CYS A 244 -7.53 -12.37 1.26
N ILE A 245 -8.71 -12.98 1.40
CA ILE A 245 -9.07 -14.21 0.66
C ILE A 245 -9.00 -13.96 -0.85
N TYR A 246 -9.57 -12.84 -1.31
CA TYR A 246 -9.52 -12.44 -2.71
C TYR A 246 -8.07 -12.30 -3.18
N GLN A 247 -7.18 -11.66 -2.41
CA GLN A 247 -5.76 -11.54 -2.75
C GLN A 247 -5.04 -12.88 -2.84
N ILE A 248 -5.35 -13.85 -1.95
CA ILE A 248 -4.74 -15.20 -1.99
C ILE A 248 -5.07 -15.92 -3.30
N PHE A 249 -6.29 -15.77 -3.83
CA PHE A 249 -6.75 -16.50 -5.02
C PHE A 249 -6.72 -15.71 -6.32
N THR A 250 -6.47 -14.40 -6.27
CA THR A 250 -6.43 -13.55 -7.47
C THR A 250 -5.03 -13.11 -7.89
N ASP A 251 -3.99 -13.57 -7.20
CA ASP A 251 -2.69 -13.73 -7.84
C ASP A 251 -2.75 -14.95 -8.78
N TYR A 252 -2.35 -14.73 -10.05
CA TYR A 252 -2.32 -15.67 -11.19
C TYR A 252 -3.61 -15.95 -11.94
N LEU A 253 -4.08 -14.96 -12.69
CA LEU A 253 -4.20 -15.11 -14.14
C LEU A 253 -4.43 -13.72 -14.73
N PRO A 254 -3.51 -13.20 -15.57
CA PRO A 254 -3.95 -12.37 -16.68
C PRO A 254 -5.06 -13.17 -17.36
N SER A 255 -6.15 -12.52 -17.75
CA SER A 255 -7.09 -13.12 -18.69
C SER A 255 -6.27 -13.77 -19.82
N GLU A 256 -6.30 -15.09 -19.93
CA GLU A 256 -5.70 -15.88 -21.02
C GLU A 256 -6.43 -15.63 -22.35
N ASN A 257 -6.89 -14.40 -22.55
CA ASN A 257 -7.63 -13.91 -23.69
C ASN A 257 -6.99 -12.63 -24.27
N ALA A 258 -5.86 -12.15 -23.73
CA ALA A 258 -5.13 -11.01 -24.31
C ALA A 258 -4.12 -11.44 -25.40
N ASP A 259 -3.70 -12.71 -25.42
CA ASP A 259 -2.73 -13.24 -26.40
C ASP A 259 -3.36 -14.05 -27.54
N HIS A 260 -4.69 -14.04 -27.66
CA HIS A 260 -5.40 -14.40 -28.90
C HIS A 260 -5.92 -13.15 -29.61
N THR A 261 -5.06 -12.15 -29.77
CA THR A 261 -5.32 -11.04 -30.71
C THR A 261 -4.67 -11.33 -32.05
N GLN A 262 -5.07 -12.43 -32.67
CA GLN A 262 -4.98 -12.64 -34.12
C GLN A 262 -6.04 -13.67 -34.51
N ASP A 263 -6.99 -13.21 -35.31
CA ASP A 263 -8.09 -13.94 -35.96
C ASP A 263 -9.28 -14.39 -35.09
N HIS A 264 -10.19 -13.45 -34.77
CA HIS A 264 -11.63 -13.68 -34.97
C HIS A 264 -12.40 -12.37 -35.20
N ASP A 265 -13.03 -12.31 -36.37
CA ASP A 265 -13.98 -11.31 -36.81
C ASP A 265 -15.18 -11.17 -35.84
N GLY A 266 -15.59 -9.92 -35.60
CA GLY A 266 -16.96 -9.50 -35.29
C GLY A 266 -17.79 -10.31 -34.28
N SER A 267 -17.72 -9.95 -32.99
CA SER A 267 -18.87 -10.07 -32.10
C SER A 267 -18.81 -8.97 -31.05
N GLU A 268 -19.48 -7.87 -31.36
CA GLU A 268 -19.85 -6.77 -30.48
C GLU A 268 -20.42 -7.34 -29.17
N SER A 269 -19.75 -7.10 -28.04
CA SER A 269 -20.29 -7.37 -26.72
C SER A 269 -21.51 -6.47 -26.53
N ASP A 270 -22.69 -7.11 -26.58
CA ASP A 270 -24.03 -6.53 -26.49
C ASP A 270 -24.24 -5.88 -25.09
N ILE A 271 -23.64 -4.71 -24.91
CA ILE A 271 -23.97 -3.78 -23.82
C ILE A 271 -25.26 -3.09 -24.27
N PRO A 272 -26.40 -3.30 -23.60
CA PRO A 272 -27.62 -2.57 -23.95
C PRO A 272 -27.33 -1.06 -23.85
N PRO A 273 -27.75 -0.26 -24.84
CA PRO A 273 -27.40 1.15 -24.91
C PRO A 273 -27.80 1.84 -23.62
N LEU A 274 -26.78 2.33 -22.89
CA LEU A 274 -26.98 3.03 -21.63
C LEU A 274 -27.92 4.23 -21.85
N PRO A 275 -28.80 4.54 -20.89
CA PRO A 275 -29.74 5.65 -20.96
C PRO A 275 -29.09 6.95 -21.48
N PRO A 276 -29.78 7.74 -22.33
CA PRO A 276 -29.21 8.92 -23.00
C PRO A 276 -28.66 9.99 -22.03
N VAL A 277 -29.07 9.95 -20.75
CA VAL A 277 -28.53 10.82 -19.69
C VAL A 277 -27.06 10.51 -19.38
N ILE A 278 -26.65 9.24 -19.44
CA ILE A 278 -25.26 8.81 -19.21
C ILE A 278 -24.41 9.17 -20.44
N MET A 279 -24.94 9.00 -21.65
CA MET A 279 -24.25 9.39 -22.89
C MET A 279 -24.06 10.91 -22.99
N ALA A 280 -25.04 11.70 -22.56
CA ALA A 280 -24.93 13.15 -22.47
C ALA A 280 -23.91 13.58 -21.40
N SER A 281 -23.90 12.92 -20.24
CA SER A 281 -22.93 13.21 -19.17
C SER A 281 -21.50 12.83 -19.58
N TYR A 282 -21.34 11.69 -20.24
CA TYR A 282 -20.07 11.19 -20.76
C TYR A 282 -19.52 12.08 -21.88
N SER A 283 -20.34 12.45 -22.86
CA SER A 283 -19.93 13.35 -23.94
C SER A 283 -19.62 14.77 -23.45
N THR A 284 -20.35 15.28 -22.45
CA THR A 284 -20.06 16.58 -21.82
C THR A 284 -18.74 16.52 -21.03
N PHE A 285 -18.49 15.44 -20.29
CA PHE A 285 -17.23 15.22 -19.59
C PHE A 285 -16.05 15.12 -20.56
N LEU A 286 -16.21 14.38 -21.66
CA LEU A 286 -15.21 14.31 -22.73
C LEU A 286 -14.98 15.67 -23.41
N HIS A 287 -16.01 16.47 -23.65
CA HIS A 287 -15.86 17.83 -24.18
C HIS A 287 -15.14 18.78 -23.20
N MET A 288 -15.40 18.65 -21.89
CA MET A 288 -14.66 19.40 -20.86
C MET A 288 -13.20 18.94 -20.79
N LEU A 289 -12.93 17.63 -20.91
CA LEU A 289 -11.57 17.09 -21.00
C LEU A 289 -10.85 17.51 -22.29
N GLY A 290 -11.57 17.62 -23.41
CA GLY A 290 -11.03 18.08 -24.70
C GLY A 290 -10.67 19.58 -24.72
N SER A 291 -11.17 20.37 -23.77
CA SER A 291 -10.81 21.79 -23.60
C SER A 291 -9.55 22.02 -22.77
N LEU A 292 -8.93 20.96 -22.23
CA LEU A 292 -7.69 21.04 -21.48
C LEU A 292 -6.50 21.34 -22.41
N PRO A 293 -5.50 22.13 -21.98
CA PRO A 293 -4.29 22.41 -22.75
C PRO A 293 -3.59 21.12 -23.22
N SER A 294 -2.97 21.14 -24.41
CA SER A 294 -2.30 19.97 -25.01
C SER A 294 -1.24 19.33 -24.08
N ALA A 295 -0.58 20.13 -23.24
CA ALA A 295 0.35 19.62 -22.21
C ALA A 295 -0.34 18.74 -21.16
N VAL A 296 -1.58 19.08 -20.77
CA VAL A 296 -2.37 18.26 -19.84
C VAL A 296 -2.85 17.00 -20.53
N HIS A 297 -3.28 17.08 -21.80
CA HIS A 297 -3.66 15.90 -22.57
C HIS A 297 -2.51 14.91 -22.73
N SER A 298 -1.31 15.39 -23.07
CA SER A 298 -0.11 14.53 -23.13
C SER A 298 0.27 13.94 -21.78
N SER A 299 0.15 14.71 -20.69
CA SER A 299 0.41 14.19 -19.33
C SER A 299 -0.61 13.14 -18.89
N LEU A 300 -1.89 13.33 -19.23
CA LEU A 300 -2.96 12.37 -18.94
C LEU A 300 -2.87 11.14 -19.83
N ALA A 301 -2.45 11.28 -21.09
CA ALA A 301 -2.20 10.17 -21.99
C ALA A 301 -1.01 9.32 -21.52
N LEU A 302 0.07 9.95 -21.05
CA LEU A 302 1.22 9.25 -20.46
C LEU A 302 0.84 8.56 -19.15
N LEU A 303 0.10 9.26 -18.28
CA LEU A 303 -0.41 8.69 -17.03
C LEU A 303 -1.37 7.54 -17.30
N TYR A 304 -2.28 7.67 -18.26
CA TYR A 304 -3.18 6.60 -18.69
C TYR A 304 -2.43 5.42 -19.28
N ALA A 305 -1.43 5.65 -20.13
CA ALA A 305 -0.57 4.60 -20.66
C ALA A 305 0.17 3.85 -19.55
N ALA A 306 0.71 4.56 -18.55
CA ALA A 306 1.34 3.95 -17.38
C ALA A 306 0.35 3.18 -16.49
N PHE A 307 -0.93 3.57 -16.45
CA PHE A 307 -1.97 2.79 -15.76
C PHE A 307 -2.38 1.54 -16.53
N GLN A 308 -2.25 1.54 -17.86
CA GLN A 308 -2.55 0.38 -18.70
C GLN A 308 -1.43 -0.67 -18.70
N THR A 309 -0.21 -0.31 -18.31
CA THR A 309 0.89 -1.29 -18.16
C THR A 309 0.81 -2.11 -16.88
N ILE A 310 0.04 -1.68 -15.87
CA ILE A 310 -0.08 -2.37 -14.58
C ILE A 310 -1.47 -3.02 -14.46
N THR A 311 -1.53 -4.29 -14.04
CA THR A 311 -2.80 -5.00 -13.84
C THR A 311 -3.71 -4.25 -12.83
N PRO A 312 -5.01 -4.02 -13.15
CA PRO A 312 -5.91 -3.26 -12.28
C PRO A 312 -6.02 -3.80 -10.84
N SER A 313 -5.95 -5.11 -10.64
CA SER A 313 -5.98 -5.74 -9.32
C SER A 313 -4.76 -5.36 -8.47
N VAL A 314 -3.58 -5.26 -9.08
CA VAL A 314 -2.31 -4.91 -8.43
C VAL A 314 -2.33 -3.45 -7.97
N ILE A 315 -2.86 -2.54 -8.80
CA ILE A 315 -3.00 -1.14 -8.42
C ILE A 315 -3.90 -1.02 -7.18
N ILE A 316 -5.00 -1.78 -7.15
CA ILE A 316 -5.94 -1.75 -6.03
C ILE A 316 -5.29 -2.29 -4.76
N SER A 317 -4.60 -3.44 -4.81
CA SER A 317 -3.94 -4.02 -3.63
C SER A 317 -2.84 -3.11 -3.08
N LEU A 318 -2.00 -2.58 -3.97
CA LEU A 318 -0.87 -1.71 -3.63
C LEU A 318 -1.34 -0.33 -3.12
N THR A 319 -2.39 0.24 -3.72
CA THR A 319 -3.02 1.48 -3.23
C THR A 319 -3.62 1.27 -1.84
N TYR A 320 -4.37 0.18 -1.66
CA TYR A 320 -4.93 -0.18 -0.37
C TYR A 320 -3.85 -0.30 0.71
N ARG A 321 -2.79 -1.08 0.47
CA ARG A 321 -1.70 -1.30 1.42
C ARG A 321 -0.99 0.01 1.77
N SER A 322 -0.64 0.82 0.76
CA SER A 322 -0.02 2.13 0.97
C SER A 322 -0.90 3.07 1.82
N LEU A 323 -2.21 3.09 1.56
CA LEU A 323 -3.17 3.88 2.33
C LEU A 323 -3.27 3.41 3.79
N VAL A 324 -3.32 2.09 4.03
CA VAL A 324 -3.39 1.53 5.38
C VAL A 324 -2.17 1.91 6.21
N PHE A 325 -0.96 1.71 5.67
CA PHE A 325 0.26 2.09 6.39
C PHE A 325 0.35 3.60 6.61
N TYR A 326 -0.05 4.40 5.62
CA TYR A 326 -0.13 5.84 5.78
C TYR A 326 -1.11 6.25 6.89
N CYS A 327 -2.31 5.68 6.91
CA CYS A 327 -3.29 5.95 7.97
C CYS A 327 -2.75 5.53 9.35
N ALA A 328 -2.13 4.35 9.48
CA ALA A 328 -1.55 3.89 10.73
C ALA A 328 -0.49 4.86 11.28
N THR A 329 0.36 5.41 10.42
CA THR A 329 1.40 6.39 10.84
C THR A 329 0.81 7.67 11.44
N ARG A 330 -0.45 8.01 11.10
CA ARG A 330 -1.17 9.16 11.66
C ARG A 330 -2.02 8.78 12.88
N ILE A 331 -2.60 7.59 12.88
CA ILE A 331 -3.45 7.10 13.97
C ILE A 331 -2.61 6.82 15.22
N ILE A 332 -1.45 6.16 15.08
CA ILE A 332 -0.61 5.74 16.20
C ILE A 332 -0.20 6.91 17.13
N PRO A 333 0.31 8.05 16.60
CA PRO A 333 0.61 9.22 17.45
C PRO A 333 -0.63 9.81 18.13
N SER A 334 -1.78 9.82 17.44
CA SER A 334 -3.02 10.36 18.01
C SER A 334 -3.57 9.52 19.17
N ILE A 335 -3.46 8.19 19.07
CA ILE A 335 -3.79 7.26 20.15
C ILE A 335 -2.82 7.46 21.31
N ARG A 336 -1.52 7.64 21.04
CA ARG A 336 -0.52 7.91 22.09
C ARG A 336 -0.83 9.20 22.84
N GLU A 337 -1.14 10.30 22.17
CA GLU A 337 -1.48 11.56 22.85
C GLU A 337 -2.76 11.45 23.68
N SER A 338 -3.75 10.69 23.19
CA SER A 338 -5.02 10.46 23.88
C SER A 338 -4.85 9.51 25.07
N GLY A 339 -4.09 8.43 24.90
CA GLY A 339 -3.75 7.45 25.94
C GLY A 339 -2.79 8.01 26.99
N ALA A 340 -1.81 8.82 26.60
CA ALA A 340 -0.95 9.52 27.55
C ALA A 340 -1.74 10.52 28.42
N ARG A 341 -2.78 11.17 27.87
CA ARG A 341 -3.67 12.03 28.66
C ARG A 341 -4.58 11.24 29.59
N ALA A 342 -4.99 10.03 29.21
CA ALA A 342 -5.78 9.13 30.05
C ALA A 342 -4.95 8.48 31.18
N MET A 343 -3.70 8.11 30.90
CA MET A 343 -2.79 7.46 31.86
C MET A 343 -2.01 8.45 32.75
N MET A 344 -2.07 9.77 32.53
CA MET A 344 -1.56 10.76 33.49
C MET A 344 -2.29 10.74 34.85
N GLN A 345 -3.35 9.93 34.98
CA GLN A 345 -4.11 9.76 36.22
C GLN A 345 -3.59 8.61 37.11
N GLU A 346 -2.76 7.68 36.61
CA GLU A 346 -2.21 6.59 37.44
C GLU A 346 -0.68 6.43 37.27
N PRO A 347 0.11 6.46 38.35
CA PRO A 347 1.54 6.23 38.31
C PRO A 347 1.83 4.73 38.36
N ASP A 348 2.80 4.30 37.56
CA ASP A 348 3.65 3.10 37.70
C ASP A 348 3.55 2.12 36.51
N TRP A 349 4.36 2.34 35.46
CA TRP A 349 4.92 1.31 34.55
C TRP A 349 6.10 1.89 33.74
N GLU A 350 7.35 1.69 34.18
CA GLU A 350 8.57 2.15 33.49
C GLU A 350 8.77 1.53 32.08
N ASP A 351 8.19 0.34 31.83
CA ASP A 351 8.28 -0.36 30.53
C ASP A 351 7.49 0.32 29.40
N SER A 352 6.40 1.03 29.73
CA SER A 352 5.58 1.77 28.77
C SER A 352 6.34 2.98 28.19
N GLU A 353 7.24 3.57 28.97
CA GLU A 353 8.05 4.70 28.53
C GLU A 353 9.05 4.29 27.43
N THR A 354 9.65 3.10 27.55
CA THR A 354 10.62 2.58 26.58
C THR A 354 9.96 2.23 25.26
N ALA A 355 8.81 1.53 25.29
CA ALA A 355 8.02 1.25 24.09
C ALA A 355 7.51 2.54 23.44
N GLY A 356 7.04 3.51 24.23
CA GLY A 356 6.59 4.82 23.73
C GLY A 356 7.72 5.66 23.12
N LYS A 357 8.93 5.60 23.69
CA LYS A 357 10.15 6.20 23.13
C LYS A 357 10.54 5.53 21.82
N PHE A 358 10.49 4.20 21.75
CA PHE A 358 10.78 3.45 20.53
C PHE A 358 9.76 3.72 19.42
N LEU A 359 8.46 3.74 19.73
CA LEU A 359 7.40 4.07 18.78
C LEU A 359 7.47 5.53 18.32
N GLY A 360 7.83 6.43 19.24
CA GLY A 360 8.12 7.83 18.95
C GLY A 360 9.34 7.99 18.05
N PHE A 361 10.40 7.21 18.25
CA PHE A 361 11.57 7.18 17.37
C PHE A 361 11.21 6.63 15.99
N LEU A 362 10.45 5.53 15.93
CA LEU A 362 10.04 4.90 14.67
C LEU A 362 9.14 5.81 13.82
N SER A 363 8.27 6.61 14.46
CA SER A 363 7.38 7.54 13.74
C SER A 363 8.14 8.64 13.00
N TRP A 364 9.35 9.02 13.44
CA TRP A 364 10.18 10.00 12.73
C TRP A 364 10.73 9.44 11.42
N PHE A 365 10.94 8.12 11.35
CA PHE A 365 11.35 7.39 10.15
C PHE A 365 10.16 6.83 9.36
N SER A 366 8.93 7.28 9.65
CA SER A 366 7.72 6.85 8.94
C SER A 366 7.84 6.97 7.40
N PRO A 367 8.34 8.08 6.81
CA PRO A 367 8.44 8.19 5.35
C PRO A 367 9.40 7.18 4.72
N SER A 368 10.55 6.91 5.35
CA SER A 368 11.50 5.91 4.85
C SER A 368 10.96 4.48 4.99
N ILE A 369 10.25 4.19 6.07
CA ILE A 369 9.59 2.89 6.27
C ILE A 369 8.50 2.69 5.22
N LEU A 370 7.69 3.69 4.92
CA LEU A 370 6.65 3.61 3.89
C LEU A 370 7.23 3.31 2.50
N ILE A 371 8.37 3.89 2.15
CA ILE A 371 9.05 3.61 0.87
C ILE A 371 9.60 2.19 0.83
N ALA A 372 10.18 1.71 1.93
CA ALA A 372 10.66 0.33 2.04
C ALA A 372 9.51 -0.68 1.91
N VAL A 373 8.41 -0.45 2.64
CA VAL A 373 7.20 -1.28 2.57
C VAL A 373 6.64 -1.28 1.15
N TYR A 374 6.47 -0.09 0.57
CA TYR A 374 5.96 0.05 -0.78
C TYR A 374 6.82 -0.68 -1.82
N THR A 375 8.14 -0.57 -1.72
CA THR A 375 9.08 -1.24 -2.64
C THR A 375 9.07 -2.75 -2.44
N SER A 376 9.04 -3.24 -1.20
CA SER A 376 8.95 -4.67 -0.90
C SER A 376 7.66 -5.27 -1.45
N LEU A 377 6.53 -4.58 -1.24
CA LEU A 377 5.23 -4.96 -1.79
C LEU A 377 5.25 -4.98 -3.31
N LEU A 378 5.88 -4.00 -3.95
CA LEU A 378 6.06 -3.98 -5.38
C LEU A 378 6.88 -5.21 -5.83
N LEU A 379 8.05 -5.47 -5.24
CA LEU A 379 8.89 -6.61 -5.62
C LEU A 379 8.21 -7.98 -5.45
N GLN A 380 7.26 -8.12 -4.51
CA GLN A 380 6.45 -9.33 -4.36
C GLN A 380 5.50 -9.55 -5.54
N HIS A 381 5.00 -8.48 -6.17
CA HIS A 381 4.11 -8.57 -7.33
C HIS A 381 4.87 -8.55 -8.68
N PHE A 382 6.11 -8.07 -8.70
CA PHE A 382 6.95 -7.90 -9.90
C PHE A 382 8.11 -8.91 -9.97
N SER A 383 7.98 -10.08 -9.35
CA SER A 383 9.07 -11.06 -9.31
C SER A 383 9.30 -11.73 -10.65
N THR A 384 10.58 -11.84 -11.01
CA THR A 384 11.09 -12.61 -12.14
C THR A 384 10.57 -14.05 -12.13
N SER A 385 9.76 -14.39 -13.13
CA SER A 385 9.71 -15.77 -13.64
C SER A 385 11.02 -16.00 -14.41
N ASP A 386 11.82 -17.02 -14.03
CA ASP A 386 13.03 -17.49 -14.75
C ASP A 386 12.71 -18.13 -16.13
N GLY A 387 11.76 -17.54 -16.86
CA GLY A 387 11.42 -17.92 -18.23
C GLY A 387 12.29 -17.16 -19.24
N PRO A 388 12.32 -17.61 -20.51
CA PRO A 388 13.10 -17.00 -21.58
C PRO A 388 12.74 -15.53 -21.89
N ASP A 389 11.64 -15.01 -21.31
CA ASP A 389 11.10 -13.67 -21.58
C ASP A 389 11.59 -12.57 -20.62
N GLY A 390 12.51 -12.86 -19.69
CA GLY A 390 13.07 -11.85 -18.78
C GLY A 390 12.06 -11.29 -17.76
N TRP A 391 12.28 -10.06 -17.28
CA TRP A 391 11.40 -9.39 -16.31
C TRP A 391 10.00 -9.23 -16.89
N THR A 392 9.04 -10.02 -16.39
CA THR A 392 7.66 -10.05 -16.86
C THR A 392 6.68 -9.79 -15.72
N LEU A 393 5.53 -9.19 -16.05
CA LEU A 393 4.44 -8.83 -15.13
C LEU A 393 3.63 -10.05 -14.66
N ARG A 394 4.32 -11.14 -14.33
CA ARG A 394 3.72 -12.35 -13.76
C ARG A 394 4.10 -12.38 -12.29
N GLY A 395 3.11 -12.53 -11.42
CA GLY A 395 3.37 -12.59 -9.99
C GLY A 395 4.37 -13.71 -9.62
N GLY A 396 4.90 -13.63 -8.40
CA GLY A 396 5.82 -14.63 -7.84
C GLY A 396 5.21 -15.90 -7.25
N ASP A 397 6.00 -16.96 -7.37
CA ASP A 397 5.74 -18.27 -6.82
C ASP A 397 5.17 -18.26 -5.38
N VAL A 398 4.35 -19.29 -5.17
CA VAL A 398 3.44 -19.67 -4.06
C VAL A 398 4.04 -19.65 -2.64
N GLU A 399 5.30 -19.24 -2.44
CA GLU A 399 5.96 -19.20 -1.11
C GLU A 399 5.38 -18.13 -0.16
N GLY A 400 4.58 -17.18 -0.66
CA GLY A 400 3.93 -16.12 0.14
C GLY A 400 2.56 -16.46 0.76
N SER A 401 1.87 -17.51 0.29
CA SER A 401 0.48 -17.82 0.69
C SER A 401 0.34 -18.12 2.18
N ASN A 402 1.31 -18.84 2.76
CA ASN A 402 1.28 -19.18 4.19
C ASN A 402 1.31 -17.95 5.10
N TRP A 403 2.06 -16.90 4.73
CA TRP A 403 2.11 -15.65 5.49
C TRP A 403 0.84 -14.82 5.33
N GLN A 404 0.17 -14.90 4.19
CA GLN A 404 -1.14 -14.27 3.98
C GLN A 404 -2.22 -14.92 4.86
N TRP A 405 -2.22 -16.25 4.95
CA TRP A 405 -3.09 -16.98 5.89
C TRP A 405 -2.77 -16.69 7.36
N ALA A 406 -1.49 -16.61 7.71
CA ALA A 406 -1.06 -16.21 9.04
C ALA A 406 -1.53 -14.79 9.39
N ASN A 407 -1.49 -13.85 8.43
CA ASN A 407 -2.00 -12.49 8.60
C ASN A 407 -3.51 -12.47 8.87
N ILE A 408 -4.31 -13.22 8.09
CA ILE A 408 -5.76 -13.37 8.31
C ILE A 408 -6.04 -13.88 9.73
N GLY A 409 -5.36 -14.96 10.13
CA GLY A 409 -5.51 -15.56 11.45
C GLY A 409 -5.13 -14.59 12.58
N LEU A 410 -4.00 -13.90 12.44
CA LEU A 410 -3.53 -12.91 13.41
C LEU A 410 -4.53 -11.77 13.57
N THR A 411 -5.06 -11.22 12.47
CA THR A 411 -6.08 -10.16 12.50
C THR A 411 -7.33 -10.63 13.24
N MET A 412 -7.84 -11.83 12.97
CA MET A 412 -9.02 -12.36 13.65
C MET A 412 -8.78 -12.56 15.15
N VAL A 413 -7.61 -13.08 15.52
CA VAL A 413 -7.24 -13.27 16.92
C VAL A 413 -7.12 -11.94 17.65
N LEU A 414 -6.44 -10.95 17.07
CA LEU A 414 -6.30 -9.62 17.66
C LEU A 414 -7.66 -8.94 17.87
N TYR A 415 -8.56 -9.04 16.89
CA TYR A 415 -9.91 -8.51 17.02
C TYR A 415 -10.72 -9.25 18.11
N GLY A 416 -10.61 -10.58 18.18
CA GLY A 416 -11.23 -11.37 19.24
C GLY A 416 -10.74 -10.98 20.63
N VAL A 417 -9.44 -10.73 20.78
CA VAL A 417 -8.82 -10.27 22.03
C VAL A 417 -9.32 -8.88 22.42
N GLU A 418 -9.47 -7.95 21.46
CA GLU A 418 -10.04 -6.63 21.71
C GLU A 418 -11.48 -6.73 22.25
N LEU A 419 -12.33 -7.54 21.61
CA LEU A 419 -13.69 -7.76 22.06
C LEU A 419 -13.76 -8.36 23.46
N TYR A 420 -12.78 -9.19 23.84
CA TYR A 420 -12.67 -9.76 25.18
C TYR A 420 -12.18 -8.75 26.23
N LEU A 421 -11.23 -7.87 25.88
CA LEU A 421 -10.61 -6.92 26.80
C LEU A 421 -11.40 -5.62 26.99
N GLY A 422 -12.34 -5.27 26.09
CA GLY A 422 -13.19 -4.09 26.28
C GLY A 422 -13.96 -4.20 27.60
N SER A 423 -13.66 -3.35 28.59
CA SER A 423 -14.25 -3.40 29.94
C SER A 423 -15.77 -3.16 29.95
N ASP A 424 -16.45 -3.67 30.98
CA ASP A 424 -17.92 -3.72 31.18
C ASP A 424 -18.62 -2.36 31.41
N GLU A 425 -18.19 -1.27 30.79
CA GLU A 425 -19.05 -0.08 30.69
C GLU A 425 -20.04 -0.32 29.55
N HIS A 426 -21.27 -0.69 29.92
CA HIS A 426 -22.45 -0.81 29.06
C HIS A 426 -22.86 0.55 28.46
N ASP A 427 -21.96 1.23 27.76
CA ASP A 427 -22.31 2.35 26.89
C ASP A 427 -22.80 1.76 25.57
N HIS A 428 -24.12 1.61 25.46
CA HIS A 428 -24.77 1.34 24.20
C HIS A 428 -24.25 2.34 23.15
N TRP A 429 -23.89 1.85 21.96
CA TRP A 429 -23.19 2.64 20.93
C TRP A 429 -23.92 3.93 20.52
N LYS A 430 -25.21 4.03 20.83
CA LYS A 430 -26.00 5.26 20.89
C LYS A 430 -26.40 5.51 22.35
N VAL A 431 -25.97 6.65 22.90
CA VAL A 431 -26.46 7.13 24.19
C VAL A 431 -27.81 7.82 23.93
N ASP A 432 -28.89 7.29 24.52
CA ASP A 432 -30.24 7.85 24.37
C ASP A 432 -30.39 9.23 25.05
#